data_AF-A0A6P0W1K6-F1
#
_entry.id   AF-A0A6P0W1K6-F1
#
_cell.length_a   1.000
_cell.length_b   1.000
_cell.length_c   1.000
_cell.angle_alpha   90.00
_cell.angle_beta   90.00
_cell.angle_gamma   90.00
#
_symmetry.space_group_name_H-M   'P 1'
#
loop_
_entity.id
_entity.type
_entity.pdbx_description
1 polymer ?
#
loop_
_entity_poly.entity_id
_entity_poly.type
_entity_poly.pdbx_seq_one_letter_code
_entity_poly.pdbx_strand_id
1 'polypeptide(L)'
;MMSEDLYIIAITALLPLTACMVVLQVNPYHALVIRGIFGAVAALVYALFGAADVGLTEALVGTMLSITLYAVAVRSSLTMRVGVLESELNPEPSERVREKKVGEMSKKTLRQGDKEMQRMEITTEISLTPPESNHPSEELLSALRKTLSKYHLRLEQISYTNPQALQTALTAKEIHTTLSEQWIAWESLPLPSTDDGSLYHIQTRIPRLYEIMQSELPSTLASLTYVNSETLSQPQINHSIPNG
;
A
#
# COMPACT_ATOMS: atom_id res chain seq x y z
N MET A 1 42.58 35.60 -21.09
CA MET A 1 42.45 34.41 -21.97
C MET A 1 42.39 33.13 -21.14
N MET A 2 43.44 32.75 -20.39
CA MET A 2 43.44 31.53 -19.55
C MET A 2 42.26 31.38 -18.58
N SER A 3 41.74 32.48 -18.02
CA SER A 3 40.61 32.46 -17.08
C SER A 3 39.27 32.16 -17.75
N GLU A 4 39.02 32.71 -18.95
CA GLU A 4 37.79 32.49 -19.73
C GLU A 4 37.64 31.00 -20.09
N ASP A 5 38.73 30.40 -20.57
CA ASP A 5 38.79 28.98 -20.91
C ASP A 5 38.54 28.11 -19.68
N LEU A 6 39.09 28.50 -18.52
CA LEU A 6 38.86 27.80 -17.25
C LEU A 6 37.39 27.83 -16.82
N TYR A 7 36.70 28.96 -16.97
CA TYR A 7 35.27 29.05 -16.65
C TYR A 7 34.43 28.17 -17.57
N ILE A 8 34.71 28.17 -18.88
CA ILE A 8 34.00 27.33 -19.86
C ILE A 8 34.22 25.84 -19.55
N ILE A 9 35.46 25.45 -19.25
CA ILE A 9 35.80 24.08 -18.85
C ILE A 9 35.08 23.71 -17.55
N ALA A 10 35.05 24.59 -16.55
CA ALA A 10 34.38 24.33 -15.27
C ALA A 10 32.86 24.12 -15.44
N ILE A 11 32.19 24.97 -16.23
CA ILE A 11 30.75 24.87 -16.49
C ILE A 11 30.44 23.61 -17.32
N THR A 12 31.27 23.31 -18.31
CA THR A 12 31.10 22.11 -19.14
C THR A 12 31.33 20.83 -18.33
N ALA A 13 32.28 20.83 -17.38
CA ALA A 13 32.53 19.71 -16.47
C ALA A 13 31.40 19.51 -15.43
N LEU A 14 30.63 20.56 -15.11
CA LEU A 14 29.46 20.46 -14.24
C LEU A 14 28.34 19.60 -14.87
N LEU A 15 28.27 19.55 -16.20
CA LEU A 15 27.25 18.80 -16.93
C LEU A 15 27.36 17.27 -16.73
N PRO A 16 28.50 16.60 -16.99
CA PRO A 16 28.63 15.17 -16.70
C PRO A 16 28.59 14.87 -15.19
N LEU A 17 29.03 15.80 -14.33
CA LEU A 17 28.93 15.66 -12.87
C LEU A 17 27.46 15.61 -12.42
N THR A 18 26.64 16.56 -12.87
CA THR A 18 25.21 16.60 -12.54
C THR A 18 24.46 15.44 -13.20
N ALA A 19 24.84 15.02 -14.42
CA ALA A 19 24.28 13.83 -15.06
C ALA A 19 24.51 12.56 -14.23
N CYS A 20 25.75 12.35 -13.76
CA CYS A 20 26.09 11.23 -12.89
C CYS A 20 25.27 11.28 -11.59
N MET A 21 25.14 12.46 -11.00
CA MET A 21 24.36 12.65 -9.78
C MET A 21 22.87 12.31 -9.96
N VAL A 22 22.27 12.58 -11.12
CA VAL A 22 20.88 12.16 -11.43
C VAL A 22 20.76 10.64 -11.49
N VAL A 23 21.69 9.97 -12.19
CA VAL A 23 21.62 8.51 -12.43
C VAL A 23 21.81 7.70 -11.14
N LEU A 24 22.62 8.21 -10.21
CA LEU A 24 22.90 7.55 -8.94
C LEU A 24 21.82 7.80 -7.87
N GLN A 25 20.87 8.70 -8.11
CA GLN A 25 19.90 9.09 -7.11
C GLN A 25 18.77 8.05 -6.99
N VAL A 26 18.66 7.43 -5.81
CA VAL A 26 17.64 6.41 -5.52
C VAL A 26 16.25 7.03 -5.31
N ASN A 27 16.19 8.18 -4.65
CA ASN A 27 14.91 8.85 -4.37
C ASN A 27 14.44 9.64 -5.61
N PRO A 28 13.24 9.35 -6.14
CA PRO A 28 12.74 9.94 -7.38
C PRO A 28 12.49 11.46 -7.28
N TYR A 29 12.16 11.97 -6.09
CA TYR A 29 11.96 13.41 -5.89
C TYR A 29 13.28 14.17 -5.97
N HIS A 30 14.33 13.64 -5.34
CA HIS A 30 15.66 14.24 -5.46
C HIS A 30 16.19 14.12 -6.88
N ALA A 31 16.00 12.97 -7.54
CA ALA A 31 16.40 12.77 -8.93
C ALA A 31 15.75 13.81 -9.85
N LEU A 32 14.47 14.13 -9.63
CA LEU A 32 13.73 15.15 -10.37
C LEU A 32 14.28 16.57 -10.16
N VAL A 33 14.61 16.94 -8.91
CA VAL A 33 15.22 18.26 -8.63
C VAL A 33 16.57 18.38 -9.33
N ILE A 34 17.41 17.35 -9.22
CA ILE A 34 18.74 17.34 -9.83
C ILE A 34 18.62 17.33 -11.36
N ARG A 35 17.61 16.64 -11.93
CA ARG A 35 17.32 16.67 -13.36
C ARG A 35 17.02 18.08 -13.86
N GLY A 36 16.32 18.90 -13.06
CA GLY A 36 16.11 20.30 -13.38
C GLY A 36 17.40 21.12 -13.37
N ILE A 37 18.29 20.87 -12.40
CA ILE A 37 19.60 21.52 -12.34
C ILE A 37 20.46 21.10 -13.55
N PHE A 38 20.52 19.81 -13.87
CA PHE A 38 21.23 19.27 -15.03
C PHE A 38 20.78 19.97 -16.33
N GLY A 39 19.47 20.12 -16.49
CA GLY A 39 18.89 20.81 -17.63
C GLY A 39 19.20 22.32 -17.68
N ALA A 40 19.17 23.01 -16.54
CA ALA A 40 19.55 24.42 -16.47
C ALA A 40 21.04 24.63 -16.81
N VAL A 41 21.92 23.73 -16.35
CA VAL A 41 23.34 23.72 -16.71
C VAL A 41 23.51 23.45 -18.21
N ALA A 42 22.75 22.52 -18.80
CA ALA A 42 22.77 22.27 -20.24
C ALA A 42 22.34 23.50 -21.06
N ALA A 43 21.27 24.18 -20.67
CA ALA A 43 20.82 25.41 -21.31
C ALA A 43 21.88 26.53 -21.23
N LEU A 44 22.53 26.68 -20.08
CA LEU A 44 23.64 27.63 -19.89
C LEU A 44 24.83 27.29 -20.79
N VAL A 45 25.21 26.01 -20.89
CA VAL A 45 26.27 25.54 -21.79
C VAL A 45 25.93 25.91 -23.24
N TYR A 46 24.71 25.63 -23.72
CA TYR A 46 24.32 26.01 -25.08
C TYR A 46 24.40 27.52 -25.34
N ALA A 47 23.97 28.35 -24.38
CA ALA A 47 24.08 29.79 -24.50
C ALA A 47 25.54 30.27 -24.58
N LEU A 48 26.44 29.66 -23.78
CA LEU A 48 27.88 29.98 -23.79
C LEU A 48 28.56 29.65 -25.12
N PHE A 49 28.13 28.58 -25.80
CA PHE A 49 28.64 28.21 -27.13
C PHE A 49 27.97 28.98 -28.29
N GLY A 50 27.15 30.00 -27.99
CA GLY A 50 26.48 30.83 -29.00
C GLY A 50 25.20 30.24 -29.57
N ALA A 51 24.70 29.14 -29.02
CA ALA A 51 23.47 28.47 -29.44
C ALA A 51 22.30 28.86 -28.52
N ALA A 52 22.01 30.15 -28.39
CA ALA A 52 21.01 30.66 -27.45
C ALA A 52 19.59 30.09 -27.70
N ASP A 53 19.18 29.95 -28.97
CA ASP A 53 17.87 29.39 -29.34
C ASP A 53 17.75 27.91 -28.95
N VAL A 54 18.86 27.16 -29.02
CA VAL A 54 18.92 25.77 -28.56
C VAL A 54 18.86 25.72 -27.04
N GLY A 55 19.55 26.61 -26.34
CA GLY A 55 19.46 26.75 -24.89
C GLY A 55 18.05 27.06 -24.40
N LEU A 56 17.31 27.91 -25.12
CA LEU A 56 15.91 28.23 -24.80
C LEU A 56 15.00 27.01 -24.95
N THR A 57 15.15 26.25 -26.04
CA THR A 57 14.33 25.05 -26.27
C THR A 57 14.69 23.91 -25.32
N GLU A 58 15.97 23.77 -24.94
CA GLU A 58 16.39 22.87 -23.88
C GLU A 58 15.71 23.26 -22.56
N ALA A 59 15.80 24.52 -22.14
CA ALA A 59 15.15 24.97 -20.91
C ALA A 59 13.63 24.72 -20.92
N LEU A 60 12.93 25.07 -22.00
CA LEU A 60 11.47 24.96 -22.06
C LEU A 60 10.98 23.52 -22.29
N VAL A 61 11.40 22.89 -23.38
CA VAL A 61 10.91 21.57 -23.78
C VAL A 61 11.74 20.46 -23.14
N GLY A 62 13.06 20.63 -23.08
CA GLY A 62 13.97 19.65 -22.48
C GLY A 62 13.83 19.54 -20.96
N THR A 63 13.74 20.67 -20.25
CA THR A 63 13.71 20.69 -18.78
C THR A 63 12.32 20.89 -18.21
N MET A 64 11.62 21.99 -18.51
CA MET A 64 10.36 22.32 -17.84
C MET A 64 9.26 21.29 -18.15
N LEU A 65 9.08 20.93 -19.43
CA LEU A 65 8.11 19.92 -19.82
C LEU A 65 8.49 18.53 -19.26
N SER A 66 9.76 18.12 -19.40
CA SER A 66 10.23 16.83 -18.89
C SER A 66 10.05 16.70 -17.38
N ILE A 67 10.43 17.73 -16.61
CA ILE A 67 10.24 17.77 -15.15
C ILE A 67 8.75 17.69 -14.81
N THR A 68 7.90 18.41 -15.53
CA THR A 68 6.45 18.40 -15.28
C THR A 68 5.86 17.01 -15.52
N LEU A 69 6.17 16.40 -16.66
CA LEU A 69 5.70 15.06 -16.99
C LEU A 69 6.24 14.02 -16.01
N TYR A 70 7.51 14.13 -15.61
CA TYR A 70 8.10 13.22 -14.64
C TYR A 70 7.49 13.41 -13.25
N ALA A 71 7.20 14.64 -12.82
CA ALA A 71 6.50 14.89 -11.56
C ALA A 71 5.11 14.25 -11.56
N VAL A 72 4.36 14.38 -12.66
CA VAL A 72 3.05 13.74 -12.84
C VAL A 72 3.20 12.20 -12.81
N ALA A 73 4.19 11.67 -13.53
CA ALA A 73 4.45 10.22 -13.57
C ALA A 73 4.82 9.67 -12.18
N VAL A 74 5.73 10.32 -11.45
CA VAL A 74 6.11 9.94 -10.07
C VAL A 74 4.90 9.98 -9.15
N ARG A 75 4.12 11.07 -9.20
CA ARG A 75 2.92 11.19 -8.37
C ARG A 75 1.86 10.14 -8.69
N SER A 76 1.74 9.75 -9.96
CA SER A 76 0.74 8.77 -10.41
C SER A 76 1.18 7.32 -10.29
N SER A 77 2.48 7.02 -10.28
CA SER A 77 3.01 5.64 -10.30
C SER A 77 3.38 5.10 -8.92
N LEU A 78 3.57 5.97 -7.93
CA LEU A 78 3.99 5.58 -6.58
C LEU A 78 2.82 5.22 -5.66
N THR A 79 1.74 4.64 -6.19
CA THR A 79 0.59 4.17 -5.40
C THR A 79 0.42 2.66 -5.57
N MET A 80 0.38 1.95 -4.46
CA MET A 80 0.00 0.55 -4.39
C MET A 80 -1.47 0.47 -3.97
N ARG A 81 -2.29 -0.02 -4.88
CA ARG A 81 -3.72 -0.28 -4.67
C ARG A 81 -3.95 -1.68 -4.12
N VAL A 82 -4.49 -1.76 -2.92
CA VAL A 82 -4.86 -3.00 -2.24
C VAL A 82 -6.37 -3.12 -2.20
N GLY A 83 -6.90 -4.21 -2.76
CA GLY A 83 -8.31 -4.57 -2.68
C GLY A 83 -8.60 -5.39 -1.42
N VAL A 84 -9.66 -5.04 -0.70
CA VAL A 84 -10.15 -5.76 0.50
C VAL A 84 -11.63 -6.07 0.32
N LEU A 85 -12.11 -7.19 0.85
CA LEU A 85 -13.52 -7.52 0.81
C LEU A 85 -14.28 -6.73 1.90
N GLU A 86 -15.44 -6.17 1.56
CA GLU A 86 -16.27 -5.38 2.49
C GLU A 86 -16.71 -6.20 3.72
N SER A 87 -16.94 -7.51 3.53
CA SER A 87 -17.26 -8.46 4.60
C SER A 87 -16.15 -8.63 5.65
N GLU A 88 -14.91 -8.29 5.33
CA GLU A 88 -13.76 -8.38 6.25
C GLU A 88 -13.56 -7.06 7.03
N LEU A 89 -14.11 -5.95 6.53
CA LEU A 89 -13.99 -4.62 7.15
C LEU A 89 -15.09 -4.33 8.16
N ASN A 90 -16.27 -4.93 8.00
CA ASN A 90 -17.38 -4.82 8.93
C ASN A 90 -18.00 -6.21 9.13
N PRO A 91 -17.46 -7.03 10.07
CA PRO A 91 -18.09 -8.28 10.45
C PRO A 91 -19.41 -7.95 11.15
N GLU A 92 -20.49 -7.83 10.38
CA GLU A 92 -21.85 -7.73 10.91
C GLU A 92 -22.06 -8.85 11.95
N PRO A 93 -22.61 -8.55 13.14
CA PRO A 93 -22.78 -9.52 14.23
C PRO A 93 -23.93 -10.48 13.96
N SER A 94 -23.96 -11.13 12.81
CA SER A 94 -24.99 -12.10 12.45
C SER A 94 -24.59 -13.49 12.94
N GLU A 95 -24.63 -13.71 14.27
CA GLU A 95 -24.95 -15.03 14.88
C GLU A 95 -24.95 -15.07 16.42
N ARG A 96 -24.70 -13.98 17.15
CA ARG A 96 -24.75 -13.99 18.64
C ARG A 96 -26.14 -13.80 19.27
N VAL A 97 -27.23 -13.92 18.53
CA VAL A 97 -28.60 -13.67 19.05
C VAL A 97 -29.41 -14.95 19.31
N ARG A 98 -28.98 -16.13 18.84
CA ARG A 98 -29.80 -17.35 19.02
C ARG A 98 -29.58 -18.12 20.32
N GLU A 99 -28.45 -17.99 21.01
CA GLU A 99 -28.21 -18.76 22.25
C GLU A 99 -28.70 -18.09 23.54
N LYS A 100 -28.92 -16.76 23.57
CA LYS A 100 -29.32 -16.09 24.83
C LYS A 100 -30.80 -16.22 25.20
N LYS A 101 -31.66 -16.73 24.32
CA LYS A 101 -33.12 -16.76 24.59
C LYS A 101 -33.62 -17.99 25.36
N VAL A 102 -32.76 -18.96 25.69
CA VAL A 102 -33.16 -20.17 26.44
C VAL A 102 -32.78 -20.09 27.94
N GLY A 103 -31.86 -19.20 28.33
CA GLY A 103 -31.36 -19.12 29.71
C GLY A 103 -32.10 -18.17 30.66
N GLU A 104 -32.91 -17.22 30.16
CA GLU A 104 -33.51 -16.16 30.99
C GLU A 104 -34.89 -16.49 31.57
N MET A 105 -35.26 -17.77 31.64
CA MET A 105 -36.49 -18.22 32.31
C MET A 105 -36.21 -19.05 33.57
N SER A 106 -35.14 -18.75 34.31
CA SER A 106 -34.98 -19.30 35.66
C SER A 106 -34.03 -18.45 36.48
N LYS A 107 -34.58 -17.41 37.12
CA LYS A 107 -34.15 -16.84 38.42
C LYS A 107 -35.08 -15.68 38.78
N LYS A 108 -36.33 -16.03 39.07
CA LYS A 108 -37.18 -15.23 39.95
C LYS A 108 -36.82 -15.61 41.39
N THR A 109 -36.86 -14.62 42.28
CA THR A 109 -36.84 -14.70 43.77
C THR A 109 -35.47 -14.47 44.41
N LEU A 110 -35.24 -13.29 45.03
CA LEU A 110 -35.44 -13.08 46.48
C LEU A 110 -34.75 -11.78 47.01
N ARG A 111 -35.53 -10.91 47.70
CA ARG A 111 -35.21 -9.86 48.72
C ARG A 111 -34.39 -8.63 48.27
N GLN A 112 -34.86 -7.36 48.31
CA GLN A 112 -35.57 -6.50 49.30
C GLN A 112 -34.62 -5.63 50.17
N GLY A 113 -34.82 -4.30 50.08
CA GLY A 113 -34.40 -3.22 51.02
C GLY A 113 -32.99 -2.67 50.76
N ASP A 114 -32.65 -1.39 50.87
CA ASP A 114 -33.35 -0.14 51.19
C ASP A 114 -32.39 1.02 50.79
N LYS A 115 -32.97 2.14 50.36
CA LYS A 115 -32.56 3.56 50.44
C LYS A 115 -31.07 3.94 50.66
N GLU A 116 -30.59 4.87 49.82
CA GLU A 116 -30.06 6.18 50.27
C GLU A 116 -29.81 7.09 49.05
N MET A 117 -30.22 8.35 49.21
CA MET A 117 -30.19 9.41 48.22
C MET A 117 -28.94 10.26 48.46
N GLN A 118 -28.01 10.34 47.51
CA GLN A 118 -27.09 11.48 47.49
C GLN A 118 -26.78 11.97 46.07
N ARG A 119 -27.18 13.22 45.88
CA ARG A 119 -27.00 14.11 44.72
C ARG A 119 -25.55 14.57 44.68
N MET A 120 -24.83 14.30 43.59
CA MET A 120 -23.70 15.12 43.16
C MET A 120 -23.56 15.05 41.63
N GLU A 121 -23.87 16.18 41.00
CA GLU A 121 -23.47 16.48 39.62
C GLU A 121 -21.95 16.37 39.53
N ILE A 122 -21.47 15.40 38.76
CA ILE A 122 -20.12 15.41 38.22
C ILE A 122 -20.26 15.28 36.71
N THR A 123 -20.38 16.43 36.06
CA THR A 123 -19.98 16.63 34.68
C THR A 123 -18.48 16.35 34.63
N THR A 124 -18.10 15.17 34.16
CA THR A 124 -16.73 14.91 33.74
C THR A 124 -16.79 14.38 32.33
N GLU A 125 -16.12 15.13 31.46
CA GLU A 125 -15.92 14.85 30.05
C GLU A 125 -15.62 13.37 29.85
N ILE A 126 -16.50 12.71 29.09
CA ILE A 126 -16.17 11.44 28.45
C ILE A 126 -15.17 11.81 27.36
N SER A 127 -13.90 11.89 27.75
CA SER A 127 -12.79 11.84 26.83
C SER A 127 -12.95 10.54 26.06
N LEU A 128 -13.34 10.66 24.80
CA LEU A 128 -13.38 9.59 23.82
C LEU A 128 -11.94 9.12 23.59
N THR A 129 -11.41 8.29 24.48
CA THR A 129 -10.43 7.30 24.07
C THR A 129 -11.22 6.25 23.30
N PRO A 130 -11.07 6.13 21.96
CA PRO A 130 -11.71 5.04 21.26
C PRO A 130 -11.20 3.73 21.86
N PRO A 131 -12.06 2.71 22.01
CA PRO A 131 -11.60 1.40 22.44
C PRO A 131 -10.51 0.96 21.47
N GLU A 132 -9.34 0.64 22.03
CA GLU A 132 -8.20 0.04 21.36
C GLU A 132 -8.63 -1.35 20.85
N SER A 133 -9.36 -1.38 19.73
CA SER A 133 -9.61 -2.59 19.00
C SER A 133 -8.34 -2.88 18.21
N ASN A 134 -7.50 -3.73 18.79
CA ASN A 134 -6.46 -4.45 18.06
C ASN A 134 -7.14 -5.36 17.04
N HIS A 135 -7.66 -4.78 15.96
CA HIS A 135 -7.99 -5.51 14.76
C HIS A 135 -6.66 -5.94 14.14
N PRO A 136 -6.41 -7.24 13.97
CA PRO A 136 -5.15 -7.72 13.38
C PRO A 136 -4.95 -7.19 11.94
N SER A 137 -6.01 -6.67 11.31
CA SER A 137 -5.98 -5.95 10.03
C SER A 137 -5.29 -4.59 10.11
N GLU A 138 -5.47 -3.84 11.20
CA GLU A 138 -4.79 -2.55 11.40
C GLU A 138 -3.29 -2.73 11.64
N GLU A 139 -2.89 -3.79 12.37
CA GLU A 139 -1.47 -4.11 12.57
C GLU A 139 -0.79 -4.43 11.23
N LEU A 140 -1.41 -5.28 10.40
CA LEU A 140 -0.89 -5.60 9.08
C LEU A 140 -0.84 -4.38 8.14
N LEU A 141 -1.91 -3.57 8.10
CA LEU A 141 -1.95 -2.36 7.27
C LEU A 141 -0.90 -1.34 7.72
N SER A 142 -0.68 -1.22 9.03
CA SER A 142 0.38 -0.36 9.58
C SER A 142 1.77 -0.86 9.19
N ALA A 143 2.02 -2.18 9.26
CA ALA A 143 3.26 -2.80 8.83
C ALA A 143 3.49 -2.62 7.33
N LEU A 144 2.47 -2.86 6.50
CA LEU A 144 2.51 -2.62 5.05
C LEU A 144 2.81 -1.16 4.73
N ARG A 145 2.11 -0.22 5.36
CA ARG A 145 2.35 1.21 5.16
C ARG A 145 3.78 1.58 5.53
N LYS A 146 4.31 1.05 6.64
CA LYS A 146 5.69 1.26 7.06
C LYS A 146 6.70 0.71 6.04
N THR A 147 6.51 -0.53 5.58
CA THR A 147 7.35 -1.17 4.57
C THR A 147 7.34 -0.38 3.26
N LEU A 148 6.15 -0.05 2.74
CA LEU A 148 5.99 0.66 1.47
C LEU A 148 6.54 2.09 1.50
N SER A 149 6.46 2.76 2.65
CA SER A 149 6.98 4.13 2.81
C SER A 149 8.49 4.25 2.52
N LYS A 150 9.28 3.19 2.80
CA LYS A 150 10.73 3.14 2.51
C LYS A 150 11.02 3.19 1.02
N TYR A 151 10.10 2.69 0.20
CA TYR A 151 10.19 2.66 -1.26
C TYR A 151 9.39 3.80 -1.92
N HIS A 152 9.00 4.81 -1.13
CA HIS A 152 8.19 5.94 -1.58
C HIS A 152 6.82 5.57 -2.14
N LEU A 153 6.34 4.35 -1.87
CA LEU A 153 5.03 3.88 -2.28
C LEU A 153 3.96 4.29 -1.25
N ARG A 154 2.81 4.74 -1.75
CA ARG A 154 1.63 5.04 -0.94
C ARG A 154 0.65 3.88 -1.02
N LEU A 155 0.12 3.47 0.12
CA LEU A 155 -0.92 2.46 0.20
C LEU A 155 -2.30 3.10 0.00
N GLU A 156 -3.03 2.67 -1.02
CA GLU A 156 -4.42 3.04 -1.29
C GLU A 156 -5.28 1.78 -1.13
N GLN A 157 -6.21 1.80 -0.18
CA GLN A 157 -7.12 0.68 0.08
C GLN A 157 -8.44 0.90 -0.65
N ILE A 158 -8.92 -0.12 -1.35
CA ILE A 158 -10.19 -0.10 -2.11
C ILE A 158 -11.03 -1.29 -1.67
N SER A 159 -12.26 -1.02 -1.23
CA SER A 159 -13.18 -2.06 -0.76
C SER A 159 -14.06 -2.57 -1.90
N TYR A 160 -14.30 -3.88 -1.92
CA TYR A 160 -15.18 -4.54 -2.90
C TYR A 160 -16.27 -5.35 -2.19
N THR A 161 -17.50 -5.29 -2.69
CA THR A 161 -18.66 -5.96 -2.08
C THR A 161 -18.74 -7.46 -2.40
N ASN A 162 -18.08 -7.92 -3.47
CA ASN A 162 -18.12 -9.33 -3.91
C ASN A 162 -16.70 -9.83 -4.26
N PRO A 163 -16.29 -11.04 -3.84
CA PRO A 163 -15.00 -11.63 -4.21
C PRO A 163 -14.78 -11.75 -5.72
N GLN A 164 -15.84 -11.93 -6.52
CA GLN A 164 -15.73 -11.93 -7.99
C GLN A 164 -15.32 -10.56 -8.54
N ALA A 165 -15.84 -9.47 -7.97
CA ALA A 165 -15.47 -8.12 -8.37
C ALA A 165 -14.01 -7.81 -7.99
N LEU A 166 -13.58 -8.29 -6.82
CA LEU A 166 -12.18 -8.19 -6.36
C LEU A 166 -11.20 -8.92 -7.30
N GLN A 167 -11.52 -10.16 -7.66
CA GLN A 167 -10.70 -10.95 -8.60
C GLN A 167 -10.74 -10.39 -10.03
N THR A 168 -11.89 -9.87 -10.46
CA THR A 168 -12.02 -9.16 -11.74
C THR A 168 -11.14 -7.92 -11.77
N ALA A 169 -11.14 -7.11 -10.69
CA ALA A 169 -10.30 -5.93 -10.58
C ALA A 169 -8.80 -6.26 -10.58
N LEU A 170 -8.40 -7.38 -9.95
CA LEU A 170 -7.02 -7.86 -9.99
C LEU A 170 -6.60 -8.27 -11.41
N THR A 171 -7.48 -8.99 -12.12
CA THR A 171 -7.26 -9.44 -13.51
C THR A 171 -7.24 -8.26 -14.48
N ALA A 172 -8.15 -7.31 -14.31
CA ALA A 172 -8.26 -6.07 -15.07
C ALA A 172 -7.14 -5.07 -14.75
N LYS A 173 -6.24 -5.38 -13.81
CA LYS A 173 -5.10 -4.56 -13.40
C LYS A 173 -5.48 -3.25 -12.69
N GLU A 174 -6.72 -3.12 -12.21
CA GLU A 174 -7.21 -1.95 -11.46
C GLU A 174 -6.60 -1.87 -10.05
N ILE A 175 -6.37 -3.05 -9.45
CA ILE A 175 -5.65 -3.22 -8.19
C ILE A 175 -4.36 -4.02 -8.41
N HIS A 176 -3.45 -3.92 -7.45
CA HIS A 176 -2.15 -4.58 -7.51
C HIS A 176 -2.07 -5.79 -6.60
N THR A 177 -2.84 -5.77 -5.51
CA THR A 177 -2.77 -6.75 -4.44
C THR A 177 -4.14 -6.90 -3.82
N THR A 178 -4.49 -8.11 -3.38
CA THR A 178 -5.68 -8.38 -2.58
C THR A 178 -5.25 -8.84 -1.20
N LEU A 179 -5.99 -8.42 -0.19
CA LEU A 179 -5.88 -8.89 1.17
C LEU A 179 -7.15 -9.66 1.50
N SER A 180 -7.01 -10.86 2.05
CA SER A 180 -8.13 -11.66 2.56
C SER A 180 -7.77 -12.27 3.92
N GLU A 181 -8.76 -12.43 4.79
CA GLU A 181 -8.60 -13.10 6.08
C GLU A 181 -8.53 -14.61 5.89
N GLN A 182 -7.45 -15.22 6.39
CA GLN A 182 -7.29 -16.67 6.42
C GLN A 182 -7.86 -17.17 7.75
N TRP A 183 -9.19 -17.36 7.83
CA TRP A 183 -9.81 -17.87 9.06
C TRP A 183 -9.38 -19.32 9.30
N ILE A 184 -8.49 -19.53 10.28
CA ILE A 184 -8.28 -20.86 10.87
C ILE A 184 -9.55 -21.18 11.67
N ALA A 185 -10.41 -22.03 11.10
CA ALA A 185 -11.57 -22.56 11.80
C ALA A 185 -11.07 -23.46 12.94
N TRP A 186 -11.10 -22.94 14.16
CA TRP A 186 -10.76 -23.70 15.37
C TRP A 186 -11.87 -24.68 15.81
N GLU A 187 -12.93 -24.84 15.02
CA GLU A 187 -13.90 -25.91 15.23
C GLU A 187 -13.57 -27.12 14.34
N SER A 188 -13.30 -28.25 15.02
CA SER A 188 -13.15 -29.63 14.54
C SER A 188 -11.80 -30.15 13.97
N LEU A 189 -10.84 -30.46 14.88
CA LEU A 189 -9.88 -31.61 14.96
C LEU A 189 -9.05 -32.08 13.72
N PRO A 190 -7.93 -32.83 13.91
CA PRO A 190 -6.76 -32.66 14.77
C PRO A 190 -5.54 -32.10 13.96
N LEU A 191 -4.57 -31.52 14.68
CA LEU A 191 -3.39 -30.81 14.13
C LEU A 191 -2.78 -31.44 12.85
N PRO A 192 -2.78 -30.72 11.71
CA PRO A 192 -1.73 -30.87 10.73
C PRO A 192 -0.50 -30.12 11.25
N SER A 193 0.58 -30.87 11.48
CA SER A 193 1.89 -30.35 11.80
C SER A 193 2.49 -29.60 10.61
N THR A 194 2.19 -28.31 10.50
CA THR A 194 3.09 -27.29 9.93
C THR A 194 2.67 -25.94 10.48
N ASP A 195 3.59 -25.39 11.26
CA ASP A 195 3.70 -24.05 11.81
C ASP A 195 3.45 -22.94 10.77
N ASP A 196 2.19 -22.64 10.44
CA ASP A 196 1.87 -21.41 9.71
C ASP A 196 0.55 -20.81 10.20
N GLY A 197 0.65 -20.11 11.33
CA GLY A 197 -0.44 -19.34 11.95
C GLY A 197 -0.68 -17.98 11.28
N SER A 198 -0.44 -17.86 9.97
CA SER A 198 -0.62 -16.59 9.25
C SER A 198 -2.10 -16.20 9.22
N LEU A 199 -2.43 -15.06 9.82
CA LEU A 199 -3.81 -14.55 9.96
C LEU A 199 -4.39 -14.04 8.63
N TYR A 200 -3.54 -13.60 7.71
CA TYR A 200 -3.93 -12.99 6.44
C TYR A 200 -3.31 -13.68 5.24
N HIS A 201 -4.04 -13.69 4.14
CA HIS A 201 -3.55 -14.05 2.82
C HIS A 201 -3.38 -12.79 1.97
N ILE A 202 -2.16 -12.52 1.52
CA ILE A 202 -1.85 -11.43 0.60
C ILE A 202 -1.50 -12.00 -0.77
N GLN A 203 -2.24 -11.59 -1.78
CA GLN A 203 -2.05 -12.04 -3.15
C GLN A 203 -1.65 -10.84 -4.02
N THR A 204 -0.49 -10.87 -4.68
CA THR A 204 0.01 -9.75 -5.49
C THR A 204 0.38 -10.17 -6.90
N ARG A 205 0.06 -9.30 -7.87
CA ARG A 205 0.43 -9.51 -9.28
C ARG A 205 1.79 -8.91 -9.66
N ILE A 206 2.37 -8.07 -8.80
CA ILE A 206 3.64 -7.39 -9.09
C ILE A 206 4.78 -8.17 -8.44
N PRO A 207 5.73 -8.75 -9.22
CA PRO A 207 6.85 -9.52 -8.68
C PRO A 207 7.68 -8.71 -7.68
N ARG A 208 7.95 -7.44 -8.00
CA ARG A 208 8.74 -6.58 -7.12
C ARG A 208 8.08 -6.32 -5.77
N LEU A 209 6.74 -6.18 -5.74
CA LEU A 209 6.01 -6.03 -4.48
C LEU A 209 6.05 -7.34 -3.68
N TYR A 210 5.92 -8.48 -4.35
CA TYR A 210 6.07 -9.79 -3.71
C TYR A 210 7.42 -9.93 -3.00
N GLU A 211 8.53 -9.62 -3.69
CA GLU A 211 9.88 -9.69 -3.10
C GLU A 211 10.04 -8.76 -1.90
N ILE A 212 9.59 -7.50 -2.02
CA ILE A 212 9.68 -6.51 -0.93
C ILE A 212 8.90 -7.03 0.28
N MET A 213 7.66 -7.44 0.06
CA MET A 213 6.76 -7.90 1.11
C MET A 213 7.26 -9.19 1.75
N GLN A 214 7.80 -10.14 0.98
CA GLN A 214 8.40 -11.37 1.48
C GLN A 214 9.64 -11.10 2.35
N SER A 215 10.42 -10.08 2.02
CA SER A 215 11.64 -9.75 2.77
C SER A 215 11.37 -8.94 4.04
N GLU A 216 10.31 -8.13 4.07
CA GLU A 216 10.09 -7.14 5.14
C GLU A 216 8.87 -7.41 6.02
N LEU A 217 7.92 -8.26 5.60
CA LEU A 217 6.80 -8.67 6.46
C LEU A 217 7.13 -9.97 7.19
N PRO A 218 6.83 -10.08 8.49
CA PRO A 218 6.97 -11.34 9.19
C PRO A 218 5.93 -12.34 8.67
N SER A 219 6.37 -13.58 8.42
CA SER A 219 5.53 -14.68 7.92
C SER A 219 4.35 -15.01 8.85
N THR A 220 4.48 -14.68 10.14
CA THR A 220 3.41 -14.86 11.14
C THR A 220 2.20 -13.95 10.91
N LEU A 221 2.35 -12.82 10.23
CA LEU A 221 1.25 -11.88 9.96
C LEU A 221 0.50 -12.23 8.68
N ALA A 222 1.21 -12.64 7.63
CA ALA A 222 0.60 -12.90 6.34
C ALA A 222 1.32 -13.97 5.50
N SER A 223 0.52 -14.83 4.88
CA SER A 223 0.95 -15.71 3.79
C SER A 223 0.91 -14.93 2.48
N LEU A 224 1.97 -15.02 1.67
CA LEU A 224 2.10 -14.28 0.42
C LEU A 224 2.01 -15.20 -0.79
N THR A 225 1.14 -14.87 -1.74
CA THR A 225 1.03 -15.56 -3.03
C THR A 225 1.28 -14.61 -4.19
N TYR A 226 2.18 -15.01 -5.08
CA TYR A 226 2.41 -14.34 -6.35
C TYR A 226 1.44 -14.87 -7.41
N VAL A 227 0.79 -13.96 -8.14
CA VAL A 227 -0.12 -14.30 -9.24
C VAL A 227 0.47 -13.83 -10.54
N ASN A 228 0.76 -14.78 -11.42
CA ASN A 228 1.06 -14.42 -12.80
C ASN A 228 -0.25 -14.08 -13.52
N SER A 229 -0.39 -12.83 -13.98
CA SER A 229 -1.55 -12.38 -14.75
C SER A 229 -1.71 -13.09 -16.10
N GLU A 230 -0.65 -13.73 -16.62
CA GLU A 230 -0.72 -14.50 -17.87
C GLU A 230 -1.47 -15.83 -17.72
N THR A 231 -1.56 -16.36 -16.50
CA THR A 231 -2.25 -17.64 -16.20
C THR A 231 -3.72 -17.49 -15.83
N LEU A 232 -4.23 -16.27 -15.59
CA LEU A 232 -5.66 -16.04 -15.25
C LEU A 232 -6.59 -15.96 -16.46
N SER A 233 -6.07 -15.91 -17.69
CA SER A 233 -6.87 -15.79 -18.92
C SER A 233 -7.38 -17.13 -19.47
N GLN A 234 -7.13 -18.25 -18.80
CA GLN A 234 -7.73 -19.54 -19.16
C GLN A 234 -8.86 -19.86 -18.19
N PRO A 235 -10.13 -19.95 -18.65
CA PRO A 235 -11.18 -20.53 -17.84
C PRO A 235 -10.80 -22.00 -17.62
N GLN A 236 -10.54 -22.38 -16.37
CA GLN A 236 -10.47 -23.76 -15.94
C GLN A 236 -11.83 -24.43 -16.19
N ILE A 237 -12.05 -24.90 -17.41
CA ILE A 237 -13.07 -25.92 -17.70
C ILE A 237 -12.45 -27.26 -17.28
N ASN A 238 -12.41 -27.53 -15.99
CA ASN A 238 -12.21 -28.89 -15.49
C ASN A 238 -13.54 -29.63 -15.67
N HIS A 239 -13.76 -30.13 -16.88
CA HIS A 239 -14.76 -31.16 -17.10
C HIS A 239 -14.18 -32.47 -16.55
N SER A 240 -14.60 -32.83 -15.35
CA SER A 240 -14.50 -34.20 -14.86
C SER A 240 -15.16 -35.13 -15.89
N ILE A 241 -14.38 -36.03 -16.48
CA ILE A 241 -14.91 -37.22 -17.15
C ILE A 241 -14.51 -38.41 -16.28
N PRO A 242 -15.46 -39.18 -15.73
CA PRO A 242 -15.17 -40.50 -15.22
C PRO A 242 -15.15 -41.46 -16.41
N ASN A 243 -14.05 -42.19 -16.57
CA ASN A 243 -13.94 -43.38 -17.42
C ASN A 243 -12.80 -44.22 -16.80
N GLY A 244 -12.96 -45.48 -16.44
CA GLY A 244 -14.05 -46.44 -16.48
C GLY A 244 -13.55 -47.72 -15.80
#